data_AF-A0A816FFD2-F1
#
_entry.id   AF-A0A816FFD2-F1
#
_cell.length_a   1.000
_cell.length_b   1.000
_cell.length_c   1.000
_cell.angle_alpha   90.00
_cell.angle_beta   90.00
_cell.angle_gamma   90.00
#
_symmetry.space_group_name_H-M   'P 1'
#
loop_
_entity.id
_entity.type
_entity.pdbx_description
1 polymer ?
#
loop_
_entity_poly.entity_id
_entity_poly.type
_entity_poly.pdbx_seq_one_letter_code
_entity_poly.pdbx_strand_id
1 'polypeptide(L)'
;MYPLSASLLKRLDEYANIQYLYPLMEFSKYLINKYNHRIQRNHGAVMTIDEALQQGGLDSQNLRILLDQFIDVWYKINLKSVRHGCHTPKFVRPHLREDFASKTSLAFVLLNKSKDDSSLLLTACIHTLANMQNEIVAYFRKVIVNETILNTRVFLNAIRPEHMLRLDESEIGNKLVENSFIINYEYGQGRDLIYDYEEIEMYMRNLVSSLCLFDT
;
A
#
# COMPACT_ATOMS: atom_id res chain seq x y z
N MET A 1 19.79 17.29 -13.53
CA MET A 1 19.74 15.92 -12.97
C MET A 1 18.36 15.76 -12.34
N TYR A 2 17.68 14.63 -12.58
CA TYR A 2 16.28 14.40 -12.17
C TYR A 2 16.22 13.29 -11.10
N PRO A 3 16.62 13.59 -9.85
CA PRO A 3 16.92 12.56 -8.84
C PRO A 3 15.68 11.92 -8.24
N LEU A 4 14.51 12.57 -8.27
CA LEU A 4 13.27 12.02 -7.73
C LEU A 4 12.64 11.02 -8.70
N SER A 5 12.41 11.45 -9.94
CA SER A 5 11.90 10.58 -11.01
C SER A 5 12.78 9.34 -11.21
N ALA A 6 14.11 9.50 -11.26
CA ALA A 6 15.03 8.36 -11.36
C ALA A 6 14.94 7.39 -10.17
N SER A 7 14.78 7.90 -8.94
CA SER A 7 14.67 7.08 -7.73
C SER A 7 13.35 6.30 -7.69
N LEU A 8 12.24 6.95 -8.05
CA LEU A 8 10.91 6.35 -8.06
C LEU A 8 10.79 5.30 -9.17
N LEU A 9 11.16 5.65 -10.41
CA LEU A 9 11.04 4.74 -11.56
C LEU A 9 11.93 3.50 -11.42
N LYS A 10 13.10 3.61 -10.78
CA LYS A 10 13.99 2.46 -10.55
C LYS A 10 13.37 1.39 -9.65
N ARG A 11 12.45 1.76 -8.77
CA ARG A 11 11.78 0.87 -7.81
C ARG A 11 10.26 0.89 -8.01
N LEU A 12 9.80 1.17 -9.23
CA LEU A 12 8.39 1.35 -9.53
C LEU A 12 7.56 0.15 -9.09
N ASP A 13 7.97 -1.05 -9.46
CA ASP A 13 7.27 -2.30 -9.11
C ASP A 13 7.13 -2.49 -7.59
N GLU A 14 8.11 -2.03 -6.81
CA GLU A 14 8.07 -2.09 -5.35
C GLU A 14 7.11 -1.03 -4.78
N TYR A 15 7.24 0.22 -5.23
CA TYR A 15 6.43 1.34 -4.74
C TYR A 15 4.97 1.29 -5.22
N ALA A 16 4.69 0.62 -6.33
CA ALA A 16 3.33 0.34 -6.79
C ALA A 16 2.53 -0.50 -5.77
N ASN A 17 3.18 -1.18 -4.82
CA ASN A 17 2.49 -1.89 -3.75
C ASN A 17 1.92 -0.95 -2.67
N ILE A 18 2.42 0.30 -2.55
CA ILE A 18 2.01 1.23 -1.49
C ILE A 18 0.50 1.50 -1.55
N GLN A 19 -0.08 1.59 -2.75
CA GLN A 19 -1.51 1.81 -2.95
C GLN A 19 -2.40 0.74 -2.29
N TYR A 20 -1.87 -0.48 -2.08
CA TYR A 20 -2.60 -1.58 -1.45
C TYR A 20 -2.68 -1.45 0.08
N LEU A 21 -1.96 -0.52 0.69
CA LEU A 21 -2.00 -0.29 2.13
C LEU A 21 -3.41 0.12 2.62
N TYR A 22 -4.11 0.97 1.86
CA TYR A 22 -5.44 1.44 2.27
C TYR A 22 -6.47 0.30 2.38
N PRO A 23 -6.70 -0.55 1.36
CA PRO A 23 -7.67 -1.63 1.47
C PRO A 23 -7.32 -2.66 2.56
N LEU A 24 -6.02 -2.93 2.80
CA LEU A 24 -5.58 -3.77 3.92
C LEU A 24 -6.00 -3.19 5.27
N MET A 25 -5.78 -1.89 5.45
CA MET A 25 -6.13 -1.18 6.69
C MET A 25 -7.64 -1.01 6.85
N GLU A 26 -8.38 -0.78 5.77
CA GLU A 26 -9.83 -0.59 5.81
C GLU A 26 -10.56 -1.85 6.30
N PHE A 27 -10.20 -3.02 5.75
CA PHE A 27 -10.75 -4.30 6.21
C PHE A 27 -10.39 -4.58 7.67
N SER A 28 -9.11 -4.41 8.02
CA SER A 28 -8.63 -4.61 9.40
C SER A 28 -9.34 -3.68 10.39
N LYS A 29 -9.52 -2.41 10.03
CA LYS A 29 -10.23 -1.40 10.84
C LYS A 29 -11.69 -1.76 11.02
N TYR A 30 -12.37 -2.20 9.96
CA TYR A 30 -13.76 -2.64 10.06
C TYR A 30 -13.89 -3.81 11.05
N LEU A 31 -13.03 -4.83 10.93
CA LEU A 31 -13.05 -5.98 11.82
C LEU A 31 -12.68 -5.63 13.26
N ILE A 32 -11.69 -4.75 13.46
CA ILE A 32 -11.38 -4.21 14.79
C ILE A 32 -12.63 -3.54 15.34
N ASN A 33 -13.24 -2.59 14.64
CA ASN A 33 -14.44 -1.89 15.14
C ASN A 33 -15.60 -2.85 15.47
N LYS A 34 -15.80 -3.89 14.66
CA LYS A 34 -16.85 -4.90 14.88
C LYS A 34 -16.56 -5.84 16.05
N TYR A 35 -15.31 -6.25 16.23
CA TYR A 35 -14.93 -7.36 17.13
C TYR A 35 -13.99 -6.97 18.30
N ASN A 36 -13.57 -5.71 18.44
CA ASN A 36 -12.55 -5.28 19.42
C ASN A 36 -12.89 -5.66 20.87
N HIS A 37 -14.14 -5.49 21.29
CA HIS A 37 -14.58 -5.90 22.64
C HIS A 37 -15.51 -7.11 22.63
N ARG A 38 -15.97 -7.54 21.45
CA ARG A 38 -17.01 -8.58 21.31
C ARG A 38 -16.48 -9.99 21.16
N ILE A 39 -15.23 -10.17 20.71
CA ILE A 39 -14.59 -11.48 20.60
C ILE A 39 -13.45 -11.60 21.61
N GLN A 40 -13.53 -12.62 22.46
CA GLN A 40 -12.42 -13.05 23.31
C GLN A 40 -11.26 -13.52 22.43
N ARG A 41 -10.02 -13.15 22.77
CA ARG A 41 -8.83 -13.38 21.94
C ARG A 41 -8.67 -14.84 21.50
N ASN A 42 -8.86 -15.79 22.42
CA ASN A 42 -8.75 -17.23 22.14
C ASN A 42 -9.78 -17.71 21.10
N HIS A 43 -10.96 -17.08 21.07
CA HIS A 43 -11.99 -17.41 20.11
C HIS A 43 -11.64 -16.88 18.71
N GLY A 44 -11.03 -15.69 18.62
CA GLY A 44 -10.53 -15.15 17.36
C GLY A 44 -9.37 -15.94 16.75
N ALA A 45 -8.60 -16.67 17.57
CA ALA A 45 -7.53 -17.55 17.08
C ALA A 45 -8.06 -18.84 16.43
N VAL A 46 -9.19 -19.35 16.92
CA VAL A 46 -9.80 -20.61 16.45
C VAL A 46 -10.82 -20.38 15.33
N MET A 47 -11.54 -19.26 15.39
CA MET A 47 -12.55 -18.88 14.40
C MET A 47 -11.90 -18.45 13.09
N THR A 48 -12.41 -18.96 11.98
CA THR A 48 -12.01 -18.56 10.63
C THR A 48 -12.69 -17.25 10.22
N ILE A 49 -12.16 -16.58 9.20
CA ILE A 49 -12.78 -15.36 8.67
C ILE A 49 -14.22 -15.67 8.20
N ASP A 50 -14.42 -16.75 7.45
CA ASP A 50 -15.76 -17.15 6.96
C ASP A 50 -16.77 -17.40 8.08
N GLU A 51 -16.38 -18.09 9.15
CA GLU A 51 -17.26 -18.29 10.31
C GLU A 51 -17.64 -16.95 10.96
N ALA A 52 -16.69 -16.02 11.06
CA ALA A 52 -16.95 -14.67 11.56
C ALA A 52 -17.89 -13.88 10.63
N LEU A 53 -17.84 -14.12 9.32
CA LEU A 53 -18.75 -13.49 8.36
C LEU A 53 -20.19 -14.00 8.49
N GLN A 54 -20.36 -15.30 8.70
CA GLN A 54 -21.69 -15.93 8.79
C GLN A 54 -22.44 -15.50 10.06
N GLN A 55 -21.73 -15.20 11.15
CA GLN A 55 -22.33 -14.69 12.39
C GLN A 55 -22.74 -13.20 12.30
N GLY A 56 -22.40 -12.50 11.20
CA GLY A 56 -22.30 -11.05 11.13
C GLY A 56 -23.58 -10.24 10.81
N GLY A 57 -24.76 -10.85 10.65
CA GLY A 57 -26.04 -10.15 10.44
C GLY A 57 -26.14 -9.31 9.15
N LEU A 58 -27.04 -8.30 9.14
CA LEU A 58 -27.37 -7.42 7.99
C LEU A 58 -26.16 -6.71 7.34
N ASP A 59 -25.05 -6.54 8.07
CA ASP A 59 -23.81 -5.94 7.54
C ASP A 59 -22.95 -6.89 6.68
N SER A 60 -23.44 -8.11 6.43
CA SER A 60 -22.68 -9.15 5.72
C SER A 60 -22.28 -8.78 4.29
N GLN A 61 -23.07 -7.97 3.57
CA GLN A 61 -22.75 -7.56 2.20
C GLN A 61 -21.56 -6.59 2.14
N ASN A 62 -21.57 -5.52 2.94
CA ASN A 62 -20.46 -4.56 2.99
C ASN A 62 -19.15 -5.24 3.44
N LEU A 63 -19.25 -6.15 4.41
CA LEU A 63 -18.10 -6.88 4.89
C LEU A 63 -17.54 -7.86 3.84
N ARG A 64 -18.38 -8.50 3.02
CA ARG A 64 -17.93 -9.30 1.88
C ARG A 64 -17.21 -8.45 0.84
N ILE A 65 -17.73 -7.27 0.51
CA ILE A 65 -17.06 -6.34 -0.42
C ILE A 65 -15.67 -5.96 0.11
N LEU A 66 -15.55 -5.62 1.40
CA LEU A 66 -14.27 -5.29 2.01
C LEU A 66 -13.31 -6.50 2.03
N LEU A 67 -13.81 -7.70 2.29
CA LEU A 67 -13.01 -8.92 2.21
C LEU A 67 -12.52 -9.19 0.79
N ASP A 68 -13.39 -9.06 -0.21
CA ASP A 68 -13.04 -9.32 -1.61
C ASP A 68 -11.97 -8.33 -2.08
N GLN A 69 -12.11 -7.05 -1.71
CA GLN A 69 -11.08 -6.03 -1.97
C GLN A 69 -9.78 -6.35 -1.24
N PHE A 70 -9.84 -6.74 0.03
CA PHE A 70 -8.68 -7.17 0.81
C PHE A 70 -7.95 -8.34 0.14
N ILE A 71 -8.68 -9.39 -0.23
CA ILE A 71 -8.12 -10.57 -0.89
C ILE A 71 -7.51 -10.15 -2.22
N ASP A 72 -8.22 -9.39 -3.04
CA ASP A 72 -7.72 -8.97 -4.35
C ASP A 72 -6.38 -8.23 -4.24
N VAL A 73 -6.26 -7.27 -3.32
CA VAL A 73 -4.99 -6.56 -3.11
C VAL A 73 -3.92 -7.44 -2.48
N TRP A 74 -4.27 -8.31 -1.52
CA TRP A 74 -3.32 -9.19 -0.83
C TRP A 74 -2.60 -10.14 -1.81
N TYR A 75 -3.32 -10.62 -2.83
CA TYR A 75 -2.75 -11.47 -3.87
C TYR A 75 -2.06 -10.70 -5.00
N LYS A 76 -2.28 -9.38 -5.12
CA LYS A 76 -1.53 -8.50 -6.03
C LYS A 76 -0.18 -8.03 -5.45
N ILE A 77 -0.06 -7.94 -4.13
CA ILE A 77 1.18 -7.49 -3.47
C ILE A 77 2.35 -8.38 -3.89
N ASN A 78 3.38 -7.77 -4.49
CA ASN A 78 4.58 -8.45 -4.98
C ASN A 78 5.81 -7.99 -4.19
N LEU A 79 5.85 -8.35 -2.90
CA LEU A 79 7.00 -8.09 -2.04
C LEU A 79 7.84 -9.36 -1.86
N LYS A 80 9.16 -9.21 -1.85
CA LYS A 80 10.09 -10.33 -1.56
C LYS A 80 10.18 -10.63 -0.05
N SER A 81 10.14 -9.59 0.76
CA SER A 81 10.26 -9.65 2.22
C SER A 81 9.51 -8.49 2.85
N VAL A 82 9.02 -8.71 4.07
CA VAL A 82 8.38 -7.67 4.88
C VAL A 82 9.17 -7.47 6.17
N ARG A 83 9.06 -6.28 6.78
CA ARG A 83 9.80 -5.86 7.97
C ARG A 83 8.85 -5.49 9.10
N HIS A 84 9.16 -5.99 10.30
CA HIS A 84 8.52 -5.56 11.54
C HIS A 84 9.54 -5.56 12.68
N GLY A 85 9.86 -4.38 13.23
CA GLY A 85 10.96 -4.22 14.18
C GLY A 85 12.28 -4.71 13.58
N CYS A 86 12.95 -5.65 14.27
CA CYS A 86 14.20 -6.27 13.82
C CYS A 86 13.99 -7.51 12.92
N HIS A 87 12.75 -7.90 12.63
CA HIS A 87 12.45 -9.11 11.87
C HIS A 87 12.21 -8.80 10.39
N THR A 88 12.74 -9.66 9.51
CA THR A 88 12.63 -9.58 8.05
C THR A 88 12.06 -10.87 7.46
N PRO A 89 10.84 -11.30 7.82
CA PRO A 89 10.26 -12.52 7.27
C PRO A 89 10.06 -12.43 5.75
N LYS A 90 10.18 -13.59 5.09
CA LYS A 90 9.81 -13.72 3.67
C LYS A 90 8.30 -13.50 3.53
N PHE A 91 7.91 -12.77 2.49
CA PHE A 91 6.50 -12.59 2.20
C PHE A 91 5.97 -13.84 1.49
N VAL A 92 5.32 -14.72 2.26
CA VAL A 92 4.71 -15.95 1.75
C VAL A 92 3.26 -15.96 2.17
N ARG A 93 2.36 -16.05 1.19
CA ARG A 93 0.92 -16.12 1.45
C ARG A 93 0.60 -17.48 2.07
N PRO A 94 -0.19 -17.51 3.16
CA PRO A 94 -0.41 -18.75 3.90
C PRO A 94 -1.26 -19.77 3.14
N HIS A 95 -2.17 -19.30 2.28
CA HIS A 95 -3.14 -20.11 1.56
C HIS A 95 -3.29 -19.64 0.10
N LEU A 96 -4.06 -20.39 -0.68
CA LEU A 96 -4.54 -19.98 -2.00
C LEU A 96 -5.68 -18.98 -1.87
N ARG A 97 -5.95 -18.23 -2.95
CA ARG A 97 -6.95 -17.15 -2.96
C ARG A 97 -8.34 -17.65 -2.56
N GLU A 98 -8.76 -18.80 -3.10
CA GLU A 98 -10.10 -19.36 -2.87
C GLU A 98 -10.28 -19.86 -1.43
N ASP A 99 -9.19 -20.31 -0.82
CA ASP A 99 -9.19 -20.91 0.52
C ASP A 99 -8.88 -19.91 1.64
N PHE A 100 -8.58 -18.65 1.29
CA PHE A 100 -8.07 -17.69 2.26
C PHE A 100 -9.04 -17.49 3.43
N ALA A 101 -10.31 -17.20 3.15
CA ALA A 101 -11.27 -16.89 4.20
C ALA A 101 -11.67 -18.11 5.06
N SER A 102 -11.68 -19.30 4.46
CA SER A 102 -12.08 -20.55 5.12
C SER A 102 -10.96 -21.19 5.95
N LYS A 103 -9.68 -20.92 5.63
CA LYS A 103 -8.53 -21.49 6.33
C LYS A 103 -7.77 -20.50 7.21
N THR A 104 -7.94 -19.19 6.98
CA THR A 104 -7.26 -18.16 7.77
C THR A 104 -8.05 -17.85 9.05
N SER A 105 -7.35 -17.87 10.17
CA SER A 105 -7.88 -17.43 11.46
C SER A 105 -8.22 -15.94 11.45
N LEU A 106 -9.31 -15.55 12.12
CA LEU A 106 -9.69 -14.16 12.31
C LEU A 106 -8.59 -13.35 13.04
N ALA A 107 -7.77 -14.00 13.86
CA ALA A 107 -6.64 -13.37 14.53
C ALA A 107 -5.61 -12.76 13.55
N PHE A 108 -5.48 -13.33 12.34
CA PHE A 108 -4.56 -12.83 11.30
C PHE A 108 -4.84 -11.35 10.95
N VAL A 109 -6.12 -10.95 10.92
CA VAL A 109 -6.59 -9.62 10.52
C VAL A 109 -6.91 -8.71 11.71
N LEU A 110 -6.93 -9.25 12.93
CA LEU A 110 -7.09 -8.50 14.18
C LEU A 110 -5.72 -8.12 14.75
N LEU A 111 -5.09 -7.12 14.12
CA LEU A 111 -3.71 -6.63 14.36
C LEU A 111 -3.30 -6.41 15.84
N ASN A 112 -4.26 -6.22 16.76
CA ASN A 112 -4.01 -5.90 18.17
C ASN A 112 -4.16 -7.07 19.16
N LYS A 113 -4.46 -8.29 18.69
CA LYS A 113 -4.95 -9.37 19.59
C LYS A 113 -4.17 -10.68 19.57
N SER A 114 -3.27 -10.92 18.62
CA SER A 114 -2.49 -12.16 18.57
C SER A 114 -1.24 -12.04 19.46
N LYS A 115 -1.05 -12.98 20.41
CA LYS A 115 0.26 -13.21 21.06
C LYS A 115 1.14 -14.15 20.23
N ASP A 116 0.49 -14.85 19.33
CA ASP A 116 1.02 -15.72 18.30
C ASP A 116 1.42 -14.92 17.06
N ASP A 117 2.38 -15.46 16.30
CA ASP A 117 2.89 -14.89 15.05
C ASP A 117 1.84 -14.84 13.92
N SER A 118 0.57 -15.15 14.21
CA SER A 118 -0.51 -15.24 13.22
C SER A 118 -0.78 -13.92 12.52
N SER A 119 -0.81 -12.78 13.23
CA SER A 119 -0.95 -11.46 12.58
C SER A 119 0.39 -10.82 12.18
N LEU A 120 1.53 -11.45 12.51
CA LEU A 120 2.85 -10.86 12.31
C LEU A 120 3.12 -10.58 10.83
N LEU A 121 2.71 -11.47 9.93
CA LEU A 121 2.92 -11.29 8.49
C LEU A 121 2.13 -10.09 7.95
N LEU A 122 0.85 -9.97 8.29
CA LEU A 122 0.02 -8.86 7.83
C LEU A 122 0.50 -7.53 8.42
N THR A 123 0.80 -7.53 9.72
CA THR A 123 1.36 -6.37 10.41
C THR A 123 2.69 -5.95 9.76
N ALA A 124 3.62 -6.88 9.55
CA ALA A 124 4.88 -6.60 8.87
C ALA A 124 4.66 -6.05 7.45
N CYS A 125 3.70 -6.59 6.70
CA CYS A 125 3.34 -6.07 5.38
C CYS A 125 2.88 -4.61 5.46
N ILE A 126 1.93 -4.30 6.34
CA ILE A 126 1.41 -2.94 6.57
C ILE A 126 2.55 -1.97 6.93
N HIS A 127 3.40 -2.34 7.90
CA HIS A 127 4.55 -1.52 8.30
C HIS A 127 5.54 -1.32 7.14
N THR A 128 5.76 -2.35 6.31
CA THR A 128 6.67 -2.26 5.16
C THR A 128 6.16 -1.26 4.13
N LEU A 129 4.89 -1.35 3.75
CA LEU A 129 4.27 -0.45 2.78
C LEU A 129 4.27 1.00 3.29
N ALA A 130 3.92 1.20 4.56
CA ALA A 130 3.93 2.51 5.18
C ALA A 130 5.35 3.11 5.24
N ASN A 131 6.35 2.29 5.60
CA ASN A 131 7.74 2.71 5.60
C ASN A 131 8.28 3.04 4.21
N MET A 132 7.86 2.32 3.16
CA MET A 132 8.23 2.66 1.78
C MET A 132 7.75 4.05 1.39
N GLN A 133 6.52 4.43 1.74
CA GLN A 133 6.04 5.80 1.51
C GLN A 133 6.84 6.82 2.34
N ASN A 134 7.09 6.53 3.61
CA ASN A 134 7.90 7.40 4.47
C ASN A 134 9.33 7.59 3.92
N GLU A 135 9.95 6.56 3.36
CA GLU A 135 11.27 6.62 2.71
C GLU A 135 11.25 7.56 1.49
N ILE A 136 10.21 7.49 0.65
CA ILE A 136 10.04 8.38 -0.51
C ILE A 136 9.94 9.83 -0.07
N VAL A 137 9.07 10.11 0.92
CA VAL A 137 8.88 11.47 1.46
C VAL A 137 10.17 11.98 2.11
N ALA A 138 10.87 11.14 2.86
CA ALA A 138 12.14 11.49 3.49
C ALA A 138 13.24 11.79 2.46
N TYR A 139 13.33 10.99 1.39
CA TYR A 139 14.26 11.22 0.29
C TYR A 139 13.96 12.54 -0.44
N PHE A 140 12.70 12.78 -0.78
CA PHE A 140 12.26 14.03 -1.41
C PHE A 140 12.65 15.26 -0.58
N ARG A 141 12.43 15.22 0.73
CA ARG A 141 12.83 16.31 1.64
C ARG A 141 14.33 16.55 1.65
N LYS A 142 15.12 15.48 1.78
CA LYS A 142 16.58 15.57 1.88
C LYS A 142 17.21 16.11 0.60
N VAL A 143 16.68 15.71 -0.56
CA VAL A 143 17.34 15.97 -1.85
C VAL A 143 16.76 17.22 -2.54
N ILE A 144 15.48 17.54 -2.35
CA ILE A 144 14.80 18.60 -3.12
C ILE A 144 14.51 19.84 -2.29
N VAL A 145 13.81 19.68 -1.17
CA VAL A 145 13.22 20.84 -0.46
C VAL A 145 14.24 21.48 0.48
N ASN A 146 15.19 20.73 1.04
CA ASN A 146 16.21 21.23 1.96
C ASN A 146 15.64 22.04 3.16
N GLU A 147 14.34 21.87 3.46
CA GLU A 147 13.61 22.55 4.53
C GLU A 147 12.84 21.55 5.42
N THR A 148 12.60 21.98 6.66
CA THR A 148 11.80 21.29 7.68
C THR A 148 10.30 21.61 7.54
N ILE A 149 9.71 21.44 6.37
CA ILE A 149 8.24 21.55 6.25
C ILE A 149 7.60 20.37 6.99
N LEU A 150 6.66 20.69 7.89
CA LEU A 150 5.86 19.72 8.62
C LEU A 150 4.87 19.04 7.66
N ASN A 151 5.24 17.87 7.09
CA ASN A 151 4.21 17.02 6.50
C ASN A 151 3.30 16.53 7.63
N THR A 152 2.01 16.56 7.36
CA THR A 152 0.99 15.96 8.21
C THR A 152 1.39 14.52 8.50
N ARG A 153 1.37 14.15 9.78
CA ARG A 153 1.50 12.75 10.19
C ARG A 153 0.11 12.16 10.35
N VAL A 154 -0.09 10.97 9.83
CA VAL A 154 -1.36 10.26 9.88
C VAL A 154 -1.12 8.89 10.51
N PHE A 155 -1.91 8.57 11.53
CA PHE A 155 -1.91 7.23 12.12
C PHE A 155 -2.44 6.21 11.11
N LEU A 156 -1.89 4.99 11.11
CA LEU A 156 -2.32 3.92 10.20
C LEU A 156 -3.84 3.69 10.20
N ASN A 157 -4.48 3.80 11.37
CA ASN A 157 -5.94 3.63 11.53
C ASN A 157 -6.80 4.78 10.95
N ALA A 158 -6.17 5.90 10.59
CA ALA A 158 -6.80 7.11 10.05
C ALA A 158 -6.42 7.35 8.57
N ILE A 159 -5.76 6.39 7.92
CA ILE A 159 -5.43 6.48 6.50
C ILE A 159 -6.71 6.57 5.65
N ARG A 160 -6.60 7.35 4.57
CA ARG A 160 -7.61 7.55 3.54
C ARG A 160 -6.99 7.28 2.16
N PRO A 161 -7.80 7.06 1.11
CA PRO A 161 -7.28 6.80 -0.22
C PRO A 161 -6.43 7.94 -0.80
N GLU A 162 -6.66 9.18 -0.35
CA GLU A 162 -5.93 10.40 -0.74
C GLU A 162 -4.53 10.50 -0.13
N HIS A 163 -4.26 9.74 0.93
CA HIS A 163 -2.96 9.71 1.59
C HIS A 163 -1.96 8.76 0.92
N MET A 164 -2.44 7.90 0.02
CA MET A 164 -1.63 6.85 -0.59
C MET A 164 -0.92 7.35 -1.83
N LEU A 165 0.36 7.04 -1.94
CA LEU A 165 1.06 7.12 -3.21
C LEU A 165 0.38 6.17 -4.22
N ARG A 166 -0.09 6.74 -5.32
CA ARG A 166 -0.60 6.01 -6.48
C ARG A 166 0.40 6.21 -7.61
N LEU A 167 1.11 5.13 -7.90
CA LEU A 167 2.08 5.02 -8.97
C LEU A 167 1.92 3.61 -9.50
N ASP A 168 1.09 3.46 -10.52
CA ASP A 168 1.04 2.22 -11.29
C ASP A 168 1.67 2.44 -12.68
N GLU A 169 2.09 1.34 -13.31
CA GLU A 169 2.71 1.40 -14.63
C GLU A 169 1.80 2.01 -15.70
N SER A 170 0.49 1.80 -15.59
CA SER A 170 -0.48 2.34 -16.53
C SER A 170 -0.67 3.85 -16.40
N GLU A 171 -0.70 4.38 -15.19
CA GLU A 171 -0.88 5.79 -14.85
C GLU A 171 0.36 6.58 -15.27
N ILE A 172 1.55 6.03 -14.98
CA ILE A 172 2.81 6.60 -15.47
C ILE A 172 2.90 6.48 -16.99
N GLY A 173 2.59 5.31 -17.56
CA GLY A 173 2.63 5.10 -19.01
C GLY A 173 1.74 6.08 -19.76
N ASN A 174 0.50 6.24 -19.30
CA ASN A 174 -0.43 7.22 -19.86
C ASN A 174 0.11 8.65 -19.71
N LYS A 175 0.67 9.02 -18.56
CA LYS A 175 1.23 10.36 -18.36
C LYS A 175 2.46 10.64 -19.21
N LEU A 176 3.34 9.65 -19.39
CA LEU A 176 4.51 9.76 -20.26
C LEU A 176 4.11 9.95 -21.74
N VAL A 177 3.03 9.32 -22.18
CA VAL A 177 2.53 9.43 -23.56
C VAL A 177 1.75 10.74 -23.78
N GLU A 178 0.91 11.13 -22.83
CA GLU A 178 0.02 12.30 -22.99
C GLU A 178 0.74 13.63 -22.82
N ASN A 179 1.66 13.70 -21.86
CA ASN A 179 2.19 14.99 -21.39
C ASN A 179 3.67 15.12 -21.75
N SER A 180 4.47 14.11 -21.42
CA SER A 180 5.93 14.23 -21.47
C SER A 180 6.55 13.84 -22.80
N PHE A 181 5.76 13.81 -23.87
CA PHE A 181 6.18 13.37 -25.19
C PHE A 181 6.27 14.54 -26.17
N ILE A 182 7.47 14.78 -26.70
CA ILE A 182 7.72 15.82 -27.72
C ILE A 182 8.13 15.12 -29.02
N ILE A 183 7.36 15.36 -30.08
CA ILE A 183 7.75 14.95 -31.44
C ILE A 183 8.58 16.08 -32.05
N ASN A 184 9.86 15.82 -32.28
CA ASN A 184 10.71 16.76 -33.01
C ASN A 184 10.53 16.57 -34.52
N TYR A 185 9.89 17.53 -35.17
CA TYR A 185 9.67 17.53 -36.62
C TYR A 185 10.79 18.24 -37.41
N GLU A 186 11.74 18.89 -36.73
CA GLU A 186 12.68 19.83 -37.36
C GLU A 186 14.01 19.18 -37.81
N TYR A 187 14.31 17.95 -37.40
CA TYR A 187 15.52 17.25 -37.83
C TYR A 187 15.19 16.10 -38.79
N GLY A 188 15.65 16.24 -40.04
CA GLY A 188 15.22 15.47 -41.20
C GLY A 188 15.17 13.95 -40.99
N GLN A 189 13.98 13.40 -41.22
CA GLN A 189 13.65 11.97 -41.43
C GLN A 189 13.61 11.04 -40.22
N GLY A 190 13.88 11.50 -39.00
CA GLY A 190 13.69 10.71 -37.77
C GLY A 190 12.28 10.82 -37.19
N ARG A 191 11.74 9.71 -36.65
CA ARG A 191 10.61 9.74 -35.69
C ARG A 191 11.18 9.57 -34.28
N ASP A 192 12.06 10.47 -33.88
CA ASP A 192 12.73 10.35 -32.59
C ASP A 192 11.76 10.74 -31.47
N LEU A 193 11.62 9.83 -30.51
CA LEU A 193 10.81 10.04 -29.32
C LEU A 193 11.65 10.81 -28.31
N ILE A 194 11.29 12.06 -28.01
CA ILE A 194 11.96 12.88 -26.99
C ILE A 194 11.05 13.01 -25.79
N TYR A 195 11.57 12.66 -24.60
CA TYR A 195 10.87 12.84 -23.34
C TYR A 195 11.22 14.18 -22.70
N ASP A 196 10.19 14.89 -22.25
CA ASP A 196 10.35 16.06 -21.39
C ASP A 196 10.60 15.62 -19.94
N TYR A 197 11.89 15.48 -19.60
CA TYR A 197 12.30 15.07 -18.25
C TYR A 197 12.02 16.13 -17.18
N GLU A 198 11.88 17.40 -17.54
CA GLU A 198 11.51 18.46 -16.58
C GLU A 198 10.06 18.32 -16.15
N GLU A 199 9.17 18.06 -17.10
CA GLU A 199 7.77 17.83 -16.79
C GLU A 199 7.55 16.56 -15.96
N ILE A 200 8.25 15.46 -16.31
CA ILE A 200 8.19 14.20 -15.53
C ILE A 200 8.64 14.45 -14.09
N GLU A 201 9.76 15.15 -13.90
CA GLU A 201 10.27 15.47 -12.58
C GLU A 201 9.29 16.38 -11.82
N MET A 202 8.74 17.41 -12.45
CA MET A 202 7.73 18.29 -11.81
C MET A 202 6.49 17.52 -11.39
N TYR A 203 5.96 16.64 -12.23
CA TYR A 203 4.83 15.79 -11.91
C TYR A 203 5.12 14.92 -10.67
N MET A 204 6.26 14.22 -10.66
CA MET A 204 6.67 13.37 -9.54
C MET A 204 6.85 14.19 -8.25
N ARG A 205 7.37 15.41 -8.34
CA ARG A 205 7.50 16.31 -7.19
C ARG A 205 6.16 16.72 -6.62
N ASN A 206 5.21 17.10 -7.48
CA ASN A 206 3.87 17.46 -7.06
C ASN A 206 3.16 16.28 -6.39
N LEU A 207 3.30 15.09 -6.98
CA LEU A 207 2.75 13.85 -6.42
C LEU A 207 3.32 13.55 -5.03
N VAL A 208 4.65 13.63 -4.84
CA VAL A 208 5.27 13.33 -3.54
C VAL A 208 5.03 14.45 -2.52
N SER A 209 4.92 15.70 -2.96
CA SER A 209 4.71 16.84 -2.08
C SER A 209 3.38 16.80 -1.33
N SER A 210 2.36 16.15 -1.90
CA SER A 210 1.03 16.02 -1.28
C SER A 210 0.95 14.87 -0.27
N LEU A 211 1.99 14.02 -0.18
CA LEU A 211 1.97 12.84 0.67
C LEU A 211 2.21 13.18 2.14
N CYS A 212 1.48 12.47 2.99
CA CYS A 212 1.68 12.47 4.43
C CYS A 212 2.69 11.38 4.85
N LEU A 213 3.22 11.54 6.07
CA LEU A 213 3.98 10.50 6.74
C LEU A 213 3.04 9.62 7.57
N PHE A 214 3.32 8.33 7.61
CA PHE A 214 2.60 7.41 8.48
C PHE A 214 3.32 7.21 9.80
N ASP A 215 2.58 7.36 10.90
CA ASP A 215 3.05 6.91 12.21
C ASP A 215 2.82 5.39 12.30
N THR A 216 3.90 4.65 12.08
CA THR A 216 3.98 3.19 12.11
C THR A 216 4.45 2.69 13.48
#